data_AF-D0UN81-F1
#
_entry.id   AF-D0UN81-F1
#
_cell.length_a   1.000
_cell.length_b   1.000
_cell.length_c   1.000
_cell.angle_alpha   90.00
_cell.angle_beta   90.00
_cell.angle_gamma   90.00
#
_symmetry.space_group_name_H-M   'P 1'
#
loop_
_entity.id
_entity.type
_entity.pdbx_description
1 polymer ?
#
loop_
_entity_poly.entity_id
_entity_poly.type
_entity_poly.pdbx_seq_one_letter_code
_entity_poly.pdbx_strand_id
1 'polypeptide(L)'
;PIAASTNRGRDLIGVQNLIKKHQAVLAEINNHEHRIDNVCQIGQDMIDEGHFASGDIRKRLDLVKEKWLQLKDKAHQRKEDLDDSLQAHQYFADANEAESWMKEKEPIVGSQDYGKDEDSAEALLKKHDALMADLEAFGNTILSLKEQAQSCRQQETPVVDQAGKEFVMALYDYTEKSPREVSMKKGDVLTLLNSNNK
;
A
#
# COMPACT_ATOMS: atom_id res chain seq x y z
N PRO A 1 15.47 -0.49 -12.16
CA PRO A 1 15.66 -0.79 -10.72
C PRO A 1 14.32 -1.14 -10.07
N ILE A 2 14.25 -2.24 -9.30
CA ILE A 2 13.01 -2.68 -8.62
C ILE A 2 12.46 -1.59 -7.69
N ALA A 3 13.35 -0.79 -7.08
CA ALA A 3 13.01 0.36 -6.24
C ALA A 3 12.20 1.46 -6.96
N ALA A 4 12.21 1.51 -8.30
CA ALA A 4 11.48 2.51 -9.08
C ALA A 4 10.25 1.92 -9.82
N SER A 5 9.89 0.66 -9.55
CA SER A 5 8.68 0.08 -10.15
C SER A 5 7.43 0.73 -9.56
N THR A 6 6.37 0.85 -10.36
CA THR A 6 5.05 1.36 -9.97
C THR A 6 4.02 0.24 -9.80
N ASN A 7 4.42 -1.02 -9.94
CA ASN A 7 3.52 -2.16 -9.72
C ASN A 7 3.21 -2.31 -8.23
N ARG A 8 1.92 -2.19 -7.90
CA ARG A 8 1.37 -2.25 -6.54
C ARG A 8 0.64 -3.55 -6.20
N GLY A 9 0.62 -4.53 -7.11
CA GLY A 9 -0.16 -5.77 -6.97
C GLY A 9 -1.60 -5.61 -7.46
N ARG A 10 -2.27 -6.74 -7.74
CA ARG A 10 -3.67 -6.78 -8.21
C ARG A 10 -4.60 -7.53 -7.27
N ASP A 11 -4.02 -8.26 -6.33
CA ASP A 11 -4.67 -9.11 -5.35
C ASP A 11 -3.78 -9.21 -4.10
N LEU A 12 -4.35 -9.65 -2.98
CA LEU A 12 -3.67 -9.71 -1.69
C LEU A 12 -2.34 -10.49 -1.76
N ILE A 13 -2.36 -11.63 -2.46
CA ILE A 13 -1.17 -12.49 -2.64
C ILE A 13 -0.10 -11.77 -3.47
N GLY A 14 -0.50 -11.08 -4.55
CA GLY A 14 0.40 -10.31 -5.39
C GLY A 14 1.08 -9.18 -4.61
N VAL A 15 0.34 -8.44 -3.78
CA VAL A 15 0.92 -7.39 -2.93
C VAL A 15 1.90 -7.98 -1.92
N GLN A 16 1.51 -9.04 -1.19
CA GLN A 16 2.38 -9.70 -0.21
C GLN A 16 3.70 -10.18 -0.85
N ASN A 17 3.65 -10.73 -2.06
CA ASN A 17 4.84 -11.13 -2.80
C ASN A 17 5.73 -9.93 -3.20
N LEU A 18 5.12 -8.82 -3.60
CA LEU A 18 5.86 -7.59 -3.92
C LEU A 18 6.52 -6.99 -2.67
N ILE A 19 5.85 -7.03 -1.51
CA ILE A 19 6.40 -6.60 -0.23
C ILE A 19 7.62 -7.46 0.14
N LYS A 20 7.51 -8.78 0.06
CA LYS A 20 8.65 -9.68 0.34
C LYS A 20 9.85 -9.38 -0.56
N LYS A 21 9.62 -9.15 -1.86
CA LYS A 21 10.69 -8.75 -2.79
C LYS A 21 11.27 -7.39 -2.44
N HIS A 22 10.45 -6.42 -2.05
CA HIS A 22 10.89 -5.08 -1.66
C HIS A 22 11.69 -5.09 -0.35
N GLN A 23 11.35 -5.95 0.60
CA GLN A 23 12.14 -6.15 1.83
C GLN A 23 13.57 -6.60 1.52
N ALA A 24 13.76 -7.48 0.53
CA ALA A 24 15.10 -7.87 0.10
C ALA A 24 15.89 -6.68 -0.46
N VAL A 25 15.25 -5.82 -1.27
CA VAL A 25 15.87 -4.58 -1.79
C VAL A 25 16.24 -3.61 -0.66
N LEU A 26 15.38 -3.46 0.35
CA LEU A 26 15.67 -2.61 1.51
C LEU A 26 16.87 -3.14 2.31
N ALA A 27 16.97 -4.46 2.48
CA ALA A 27 18.12 -5.08 3.12
C ALA A 27 19.42 -4.86 2.33
N GLU A 28 19.37 -4.97 1.00
CA GLU A 28 20.51 -4.65 0.13
C GLU A 28 20.94 -3.19 0.24
N ILE A 29 19.99 -2.24 0.23
CA ILE A 29 20.27 -0.81 0.42
C ILE A 29 20.93 -0.59 1.79
N ASN A 30 20.38 -1.16 2.87
CA ASN A 30 20.95 -1.01 4.21
C ASN A 30 22.37 -1.60 4.30
N ASN A 31 22.62 -2.75 3.66
CA ASN A 31 23.96 -3.36 3.60
C ASN A 31 24.99 -2.49 2.84
N HIS A 32 24.53 -1.70 1.86
CA HIS A 32 25.40 -0.79 1.11
C HIS A 32 25.68 0.54 1.82
N GLU A 33 24.91 0.90 2.86
CA GLU A 33 25.05 2.15 3.63
C GLU A 33 26.50 2.35 4.12
N HIS A 34 27.05 1.37 4.82
CA HIS A 34 28.43 1.44 5.33
C HIS A 34 29.49 1.61 4.23
N ARG A 35 29.26 1.05 3.04
CA ARG A 35 30.20 1.19 1.91
C ARG A 35 30.18 2.60 1.35
N ILE A 36 28.99 3.19 1.24
CA ILE A 36 28.82 4.58 0.79
C ILE A 36 29.43 5.54 1.81
N ASP A 37 29.20 5.32 3.10
CA ASP A 37 29.78 6.13 4.17
C ASP A 37 31.31 6.06 4.15
N ASN A 38 31.89 4.88 4.01
CA ASN A 38 33.33 4.71 3.93
C ASN A 38 33.95 5.41 2.72
N VAL A 39 33.32 5.31 1.54
CA VAL A 39 33.78 6.02 0.34
C VAL A 39 33.68 7.54 0.54
N CYS A 40 32.63 8.01 1.20
CA CYS A 40 32.46 9.42 1.53
C CYS A 40 33.52 9.91 2.52
N GLN A 41 33.86 9.11 3.53
CA GLN A 41 34.88 9.44 4.52
C GLN A 41 36.26 9.53 3.87
N ILE A 42 36.69 8.49 3.13
CA ILE A 42 37.98 8.49 2.43
C ILE A 42 38.09 9.68 1.47
N GLY A 43 37.01 9.97 0.73
CA GLY A 43 36.98 11.13 -0.16
C GLY A 43 37.11 12.46 0.57
N GLN A 44 36.51 12.58 1.76
CA GLN A 44 36.61 13.79 2.58
C GLN A 44 38.04 13.95 3.12
N ASP A 45 38.64 12.87 3.63
CA ASP A 45 40.02 12.87 4.15
C ASP A 45 41.01 13.31 3.06
N MET A 46 40.87 12.81 1.82
CA MET A 46 41.71 13.25 0.69
C MET A 46 41.58 14.75 0.40
N ILE A 47 40.39 15.33 0.59
CA ILE A 47 40.21 16.78 0.38
C ILE A 47 40.86 17.56 1.53
N ASP A 48 40.72 17.08 2.75
CA ASP A 48 41.26 17.73 3.95
C ASP A 48 42.81 17.67 3.96
N GLU A 49 43.40 16.62 3.39
CA GLU A 49 44.85 16.49 3.14
C GLU A 49 45.36 17.34 1.97
N GLY A 50 44.49 18.06 1.26
CA GLY A 50 44.88 18.96 0.18
C GLY A 50 45.24 18.25 -1.13
N HIS A 51 44.63 17.10 -1.42
CA HIS A 51 44.88 16.34 -2.65
C HIS A 51 44.70 17.20 -3.90
N PHE A 52 45.58 17.05 -4.90
CA PHE A 52 45.62 17.91 -6.10
C PHE A 52 44.28 17.94 -6.87
N ALA A 53 43.50 16.86 -6.81
CA ALA A 53 42.19 16.72 -7.43
C ALA A 53 41.00 17.01 -6.50
N SER A 54 41.20 17.71 -5.37
CA SER A 54 40.17 17.96 -4.35
C SER A 54 38.85 18.51 -4.90
N GLY A 55 38.91 19.39 -5.91
CA GLY A 55 37.71 19.94 -6.55
C GLY A 55 36.86 18.89 -7.27
N ASP A 56 37.49 17.93 -7.95
CA ASP A 56 36.80 16.86 -8.65
C ASP A 56 36.31 15.77 -7.68
N ILE A 57 37.09 15.48 -6.63
CA ILE A 57 36.69 14.56 -5.55
C ILE A 57 35.43 15.09 -4.88
N ARG A 58 35.39 16.38 -4.50
CA ARG A 58 34.22 17.00 -3.86
C ARG A 58 32.95 16.87 -4.71
N LYS A 59 33.02 17.25 -6.00
CA LYS A 59 31.89 17.10 -6.92
C LYS A 59 31.38 15.67 -6.99
N ARG A 60 32.29 14.68 -7.00
CA ARG A 60 31.91 13.28 -7.07
C ARG A 60 31.28 12.77 -5.78
N LEU A 61 31.77 13.21 -4.63
CA LEU A 61 31.17 12.91 -3.32
C LEU A 61 29.75 13.47 -3.22
N ASP A 62 29.56 14.74 -3.60
CA ASP A 62 28.24 15.39 -3.57
C ASP A 62 27.24 14.63 -4.45
N LEU A 63 27.65 14.24 -5.66
CA LEU A 63 26.81 13.45 -6.57
C LEU A 63 26.47 12.06 -6.00
N VAL A 64 27.41 11.39 -5.35
CA VAL A 64 27.18 10.09 -4.71
C VAL A 64 26.17 10.22 -3.57
N LYS A 65 26.35 11.22 -2.70
CA LYS A 65 25.43 11.50 -1.58
C LYS A 65 24.02 11.83 -2.09
N GLU A 66 23.90 12.68 -3.09
CA GLU A 66 22.61 13.03 -3.70
C GLU A 66 21.90 11.79 -4.25
N LYS A 67 22.60 10.98 -5.06
CA LYS A 67 22.03 9.76 -5.64
C LYS A 67 21.64 8.73 -4.57
N TRP A 68 22.43 8.65 -3.49
CA TRP A 68 22.14 7.76 -2.37
C TRP A 68 20.85 8.15 -1.65
N LEU A 69 20.71 9.43 -1.31
CA LEU A 69 19.50 9.96 -0.68
C LEU A 69 18.27 9.75 -1.58
N GLN A 70 18.36 10.09 -2.87
CA GLN A 70 17.26 9.87 -3.82
C GLN A 70 16.87 8.39 -3.94
N LEU A 71 17.82 7.46 -3.83
CA LEU A 71 17.54 6.02 -3.85
C LEU A 71 16.78 5.60 -2.58
N LYS A 72 17.22 6.07 -1.40
CA LYS A 72 16.55 5.80 -0.12
C LYS A 72 15.13 6.34 -0.11
N ASP A 73 14.93 7.57 -0.58
CA ASP A 73 13.61 8.19 -0.68
C ASP A 73 12.67 7.39 -1.58
N LYS A 74 13.13 6.99 -2.77
CA LYS A 74 12.34 6.14 -3.69
C LYS A 74 12.00 4.78 -3.08
N ALA A 75 12.94 4.18 -2.36
CA ALA A 75 12.72 2.89 -1.70
C ALA A 75 11.71 3.02 -0.54
N HIS A 76 11.76 4.11 0.22
CA HIS A 76 10.79 4.41 1.28
C HIS A 76 9.40 4.66 0.68
N GLN A 77 9.31 5.50 -0.34
CA GLN A 77 8.06 5.78 -1.03
C GLN A 77 7.40 4.51 -1.57
N ARG A 78 8.18 3.63 -2.20
CA ARG A 78 7.67 2.34 -2.68
C ARG A 78 7.19 1.44 -1.53
N LYS A 79 7.79 1.52 -0.35
CA LYS A 79 7.33 0.76 0.82
C LYS A 79 5.95 1.26 1.27
N GLU A 80 5.76 2.57 1.38
CA GLU A 80 4.46 3.18 1.72
C GLU A 80 3.39 2.78 0.69
N ASP A 81 3.68 2.92 -0.61
CA ASP A 81 2.77 2.53 -1.69
C ASP A 81 2.31 1.05 -1.62
N LEU A 82 3.21 0.15 -1.20
CA LEU A 82 2.90 -1.27 -1.06
C LEU A 82 2.13 -1.58 0.22
N ASP A 83 2.38 -0.84 1.29
CA ASP A 83 1.64 -0.96 2.56
C ASP A 83 0.20 -0.47 2.41
N ASP A 84 0.00 0.67 1.74
CA ASP A 84 -1.33 1.19 1.39
C ASP A 84 -2.10 0.17 0.53
N SER A 85 -1.44 -0.41 -0.47
CA SER A 85 -2.03 -1.45 -1.32
C SER A 85 -2.41 -2.70 -0.52
N LEU A 86 -1.56 -3.12 0.42
CA LEU A 86 -1.81 -4.27 1.28
C LEU A 86 -3.05 -4.04 2.14
N GLN A 87 -3.14 -2.86 2.76
CA GLN A 87 -4.25 -2.49 3.62
C GLN A 87 -5.57 -2.49 2.85
N ALA A 88 -5.59 -1.89 1.64
CA ALA A 88 -6.76 -1.87 0.79
C ALA A 88 -7.21 -3.29 0.39
N HIS A 89 -6.28 -4.13 -0.08
CA HIS A 89 -6.60 -5.49 -0.48
C HIS A 89 -7.04 -6.37 0.70
N GLN A 90 -6.49 -6.17 1.90
CA GLN A 90 -6.92 -6.88 3.11
C GLN A 90 -8.35 -6.48 3.48
N TYR A 91 -8.65 -5.18 3.48
CA TYR A 91 -10.00 -4.69 3.73
C TYR A 91 -11.03 -5.31 2.77
N PHE A 92 -10.75 -5.32 1.47
CA PHE A 92 -11.67 -5.92 0.50
C PHE A 92 -11.83 -7.43 0.69
N ALA A 93 -10.77 -8.14 1.06
CA ALA A 93 -10.86 -9.58 1.37
C ALA A 93 -11.75 -9.82 2.60
N ASP A 94 -11.47 -9.11 3.70
CA ASP A 94 -12.20 -9.21 4.96
C ASP A 94 -13.68 -8.80 4.78
N ALA A 95 -13.95 -7.77 3.98
CA ALA A 95 -15.31 -7.30 3.68
C ALA A 95 -16.11 -8.33 2.86
N ASN A 96 -15.47 -8.97 1.87
CA ASN A 96 -16.11 -10.03 1.09
C ASN A 96 -16.40 -11.27 1.94
N GLU A 97 -15.49 -11.62 2.86
CA GLU A 97 -15.72 -12.71 3.83
C GLU A 97 -16.90 -12.38 4.75
N ALA A 98 -16.95 -11.14 5.27
CA ALA A 98 -18.06 -10.67 6.09
C ALA A 98 -19.40 -10.72 5.34
N GLU A 99 -19.44 -10.27 4.08
CA GLU A 99 -20.64 -10.40 3.24
C GLU A 99 -21.07 -11.84 3.01
N SER A 100 -20.11 -12.74 2.76
CA SER A 100 -20.40 -14.16 2.57
C SER A 100 -20.97 -14.78 3.85
N TRP A 101 -20.41 -14.44 5.00
CA TRP A 101 -20.90 -14.91 6.30
C TRP A 101 -22.33 -14.42 6.57
N MET A 102 -22.62 -13.15 6.31
CA MET A 102 -23.98 -12.61 6.48
C MET A 102 -25.00 -13.33 5.60
N LYS A 103 -24.67 -13.58 4.32
CA LYS A 103 -25.52 -14.34 3.38
C LYS A 103 -25.78 -15.77 3.85
N GLU A 104 -24.82 -16.39 4.52
CA GLU A 104 -24.97 -17.73 5.08
C GLU A 104 -25.91 -17.75 6.30
N LYS A 105 -25.84 -16.74 7.17
CA LYS A 105 -26.65 -16.65 8.39
C LYS A 105 -28.07 -16.13 8.17
N GLU A 106 -28.30 -15.34 7.12
CA GLU A 106 -29.60 -14.75 6.76
C GLU A 106 -30.78 -15.76 6.75
N PRO A 107 -30.70 -16.95 6.10
CA PRO A 107 -31.80 -17.91 6.11
C PRO A 107 -32.06 -18.55 7.48
N ILE A 108 -31.03 -18.63 8.35
CA ILE A 108 -31.16 -19.21 9.69
C ILE A 108 -31.98 -18.27 10.59
N VAL A 109 -31.70 -16.97 10.51
CA VAL A 109 -32.44 -15.93 11.24
C VAL A 109 -33.88 -15.82 10.72
N GLY A 110 -34.09 -16.00 9.41
CA GLY A 110 -35.41 -15.95 8.79
C GLY A 110 -36.29 -17.20 8.99
N SER A 111 -35.78 -18.25 9.66
CA SER A 111 -36.53 -19.48 9.91
C SER A 111 -37.75 -19.22 10.80
N GLN A 112 -38.93 -19.64 10.34
CA GLN A 112 -40.18 -19.61 11.11
C GLN A 112 -40.51 -20.98 11.76
N ASP A 113 -39.52 -21.87 11.85
CA ASP A 113 -39.67 -23.13 12.59
C ASP A 113 -39.55 -22.86 14.09
N TYR A 114 -40.63 -23.13 14.83
CA TYR A 114 -40.71 -22.95 16.29
C TYR A 114 -40.70 -24.29 17.05
N GLY A 115 -40.53 -25.40 16.34
CA GLY A 115 -40.63 -26.74 16.93
C GLY A 115 -42.09 -27.21 17.01
N LYS A 116 -42.25 -28.52 17.05
CA LYS A 116 -43.57 -29.20 17.11
C LYS A 116 -43.89 -29.78 18.49
N ASP A 117 -42.88 -29.84 19.35
CA ASP A 117 -42.89 -30.42 20.70
C ASP A 117 -41.80 -29.75 21.57
N GLU A 118 -41.80 -30.03 22.87
CA GLU A 118 -40.88 -29.44 23.84
C GLU A 118 -39.41 -29.69 23.48
N ASP A 119 -39.06 -30.93 23.13
CA ASP A 119 -37.69 -31.31 22.76
C ASP A 119 -37.19 -30.56 21.52
N SER A 120 -38.03 -30.41 20.49
CA SER A 120 -37.66 -29.66 19.28
C SER A 120 -37.56 -28.15 19.52
N ALA A 121 -38.43 -27.59 20.37
CA ALA A 121 -38.34 -26.20 20.78
C ALA A 121 -37.07 -25.91 21.60
N GLU A 122 -36.70 -26.79 22.53
CA GLU A 122 -35.46 -26.66 23.32
C GLU A 122 -34.22 -26.76 22.42
N ALA A 123 -34.22 -27.67 21.45
CA ALA A 123 -33.14 -27.78 20.47
C ALA A 123 -32.99 -26.51 19.59
N LEU A 124 -34.11 -25.88 19.21
CA LEU A 124 -34.11 -24.62 18.46
C LEU A 124 -33.61 -23.45 19.30
N LEU A 125 -34.01 -23.36 20.58
CA LEU A 125 -33.49 -22.35 21.51
C LEU A 125 -31.97 -22.44 21.64
N LYS A 126 -31.43 -23.65 21.81
CA LYS A 126 -29.98 -23.84 21.89
C LYS A 126 -29.25 -23.41 20.62
N LYS A 127 -29.84 -23.66 19.43
CA LYS A 127 -29.29 -23.18 18.16
C LYS A 127 -29.34 -21.67 18.05
N HIS A 128 -30.43 -21.05 18.52
CA HIS A 128 -30.57 -19.61 18.55
C HIS A 128 -29.52 -18.98 19.47
N ASP A 129 -29.30 -19.52 20.67
CA ASP A 129 -28.27 -19.00 21.59
C ASP A 129 -26.86 -19.09 20.97
N ALA A 130 -26.56 -20.18 20.27
CA ALA A 130 -25.31 -20.30 19.52
C ALA A 130 -25.21 -19.24 18.40
N LEU A 131 -26.30 -18.99 17.67
CA LEU A 131 -26.35 -17.95 16.66
C LEU A 131 -26.16 -16.54 17.25
N MET A 132 -26.71 -16.26 18.42
CA MET A 132 -26.52 -14.98 19.11
C MET A 132 -25.07 -14.77 19.52
N ALA A 133 -24.41 -15.81 20.04
CA ALA A 133 -22.99 -15.77 20.35
C ALA A 133 -22.13 -15.55 19.09
N ASP A 134 -22.45 -16.23 17.98
CA ASP A 134 -21.81 -16.03 16.69
C ASP A 134 -21.96 -14.58 16.19
N LEU A 135 -23.16 -13.99 16.30
CA LEU A 135 -23.45 -12.61 15.91
C LEU A 135 -22.67 -11.59 16.75
N GLU A 136 -22.60 -11.80 18.06
CA GLU A 136 -21.81 -10.95 18.96
C GLU A 136 -20.32 -11.00 18.60
N ALA A 137 -19.78 -12.20 18.36
CA ALA A 137 -18.39 -12.37 17.94
C ALA A 137 -18.12 -11.69 16.61
N PHE A 138 -19.03 -11.82 15.63
CA PHE A 138 -18.94 -11.18 14.32
C PHE A 138 -19.01 -9.66 14.38
N GLY A 139 -19.69 -9.09 15.38
CA GLY A 139 -19.68 -7.65 15.66
C GLY A 139 -18.27 -7.08 15.78
N ASN A 140 -17.33 -7.84 16.37
CA ASN A 140 -15.92 -7.43 16.46
C ASN A 140 -15.25 -7.34 15.09
N THR A 141 -15.56 -8.27 14.18
CA THR A 141 -15.08 -8.25 12.79
C THR A 141 -15.55 -6.98 12.06
N ILE A 142 -16.82 -6.60 12.24
CA ILE A 142 -17.37 -5.38 11.64
C ILE A 142 -16.70 -4.11 12.21
N LEU A 143 -16.41 -4.09 13.51
CA LEU A 143 -15.66 -2.99 14.12
C LEU A 143 -14.24 -2.89 13.56
N SER A 144 -13.54 -4.02 13.44
CA SER A 144 -12.21 -4.07 12.83
C SER A 144 -12.23 -3.60 11.37
N LEU A 145 -13.21 -4.03 10.58
CA LEU A 145 -13.40 -3.57 9.20
C LEU A 145 -13.64 -2.06 9.12
N LYS A 146 -14.41 -1.49 10.05
CA LYS A 146 -14.64 -0.06 10.12
C LYS A 146 -13.36 0.71 10.43
N GLU A 147 -12.55 0.23 11.38
CA GLU A 147 -11.26 0.83 11.71
C GLU A 147 -10.28 0.73 10.54
N GLN A 148 -10.21 -0.42 9.88
CA GLN A 148 -9.42 -0.61 8.66
C GLN A 148 -9.86 0.36 7.56
N ALA A 149 -11.16 0.51 7.30
CA ALA A 149 -11.71 1.43 6.30
C ALA A 149 -11.33 2.90 6.58
N GLN A 150 -11.34 3.31 7.85
CA GLN A 150 -10.93 4.66 8.26
C GLN A 150 -9.42 4.89 8.13
N SER A 151 -8.63 3.82 8.31
CA SER A 151 -7.18 3.85 8.24
C SER A 151 -6.64 3.71 6.81
N CYS A 152 -7.42 3.09 5.91
CA CYS A 152 -7.15 2.97 4.48
C CYS A 152 -6.92 4.35 3.87
N ARG A 153 -5.64 4.72 3.70
CA ARG A 153 -5.26 5.89 2.92
C ARG A 153 -5.65 5.63 1.49
N GLN A 154 -6.65 6.38 1.03
CA GLN A 154 -7.20 6.34 -0.31
C GLN A 154 -6.09 6.27 -1.38
N GLN A 155 -5.87 5.10 -1.98
CA GLN A 155 -5.64 5.06 -3.42
C GLN A 155 -7.03 5.04 -4.03
N GLU A 156 -7.56 6.22 -4.32
CA GLU A 156 -8.77 6.32 -5.13
C GLU A 156 -8.52 5.51 -6.40
N THR A 157 -9.34 4.48 -6.61
CA THR A 157 -9.53 3.92 -7.95
C THR A 157 -9.77 5.11 -8.88
N PRO A 158 -9.09 5.18 -10.04
CA PRO A 158 -9.28 6.29 -10.95
C PRO A 158 -10.77 6.49 -11.18
N VAL A 159 -11.28 7.68 -10.84
CA VAL A 159 -12.70 7.97 -11.01
C VAL A 159 -12.92 8.00 -12.52
N VAL A 160 -13.75 7.10 -13.03
CA VAL A 160 -14.16 7.09 -14.43
C VAL A 160 -15.34 8.07 -14.54
N ASP A 161 -15.15 9.19 -15.23
CA ASP A 161 -16.27 10.09 -15.52
C ASP A 161 -17.29 9.43 -16.47
N GLN A 162 -18.44 10.08 -16.66
CA GLN A 162 -19.47 9.62 -17.61
C GLN A 162 -18.97 9.52 -19.07
N ALA A 163 -17.77 10.03 -19.37
CA ALA A 163 -17.12 9.98 -20.67
C ALA A 163 -15.97 8.94 -20.75
N GLY A 164 -15.76 8.11 -19.72
CA GLY A 164 -14.73 7.07 -19.71
C GLY A 164 -13.32 7.57 -19.40
N LYS A 165 -13.18 8.81 -18.93
CA LYS A 165 -11.89 9.43 -18.63
C LYS A 165 -11.49 9.10 -17.19
N GLU A 166 -10.31 8.54 -17.02
CA GLU A 166 -9.75 8.18 -15.71
C GLU A 166 -9.05 9.40 -15.07
N PHE A 167 -9.38 9.70 -13.81
CA PHE A 167 -8.75 10.76 -13.03
C PHE A 167 -7.97 10.21 -11.84
N VAL A 168 -6.84 10.83 -11.51
CA VAL A 168 -6.01 10.49 -10.35
C VAL A 168 -5.55 11.74 -9.63
N MET A 169 -5.46 11.70 -8.31
CA MET A 169 -4.91 12.79 -7.51
C MET A 169 -3.40 12.63 -7.33
N ALA A 170 -2.65 13.71 -7.47
CA ALA A 170 -1.23 13.77 -7.20
C ALA A 170 -0.98 13.63 -5.70
N LEU A 171 -0.30 12.56 -5.30
CA LEU A 171 0.01 12.31 -3.89
C LEU A 171 1.27 13.06 -3.41
N TYR A 172 2.10 13.51 -4.36
CA TYR A 172 3.38 14.17 -4.11
C TYR A 172 3.59 15.30 -5.12
N ASP A 173 4.39 16.28 -4.71
CA ASP A 173 4.95 17.26 -5.64
C ASP A 173 5.89 16.55 -6.62
N TYR A 174 5.71 16.80 -7.91
CA TYR A 174 6.55 16.28 -8.98
C TYR A 174 6.94 17.41 -9.91
N THR A 175 8.20 17.42 -10.37
CA THR A 175 8.67 18.39 -11.36
C THR A 175 9.66 17.69 -12.28
N GLU A 176 9.31 17.56 -13.56
CA GLU A 176 10.18 16.98 -14.56
C GLU A 176 11.02 18.08 -15.22
N LYS A 177 12.36 17.97 -15.13
CA LYS A 177 13.31 18.87 -15.80
C LYS A 177 13.51 18.49 -17.28
N SER A 178 12.41 18.30 -18.01
CA SER A 178 12.40 18.06 -19.47
C SER A 178 11.97 19.35 -20.19
N PRO A 179 12.24 19.52 -21.50
CA PRO A 179 11.89 20.74 -22.24
C PRO A 179 10.38 21.03 -22.33
N ARG A 180 9.52 20.18 -21.76
CA ARG A 180 8.08 20.39 -21.65
C ARG A 180 7.62 20.87 -20.27
N GLU A 181 8.54 21.13 -19.32
CA GLU A 181 8.29 21.56 -17.93
C GLU A 181 6.92 21.12 -17.40
N VAL A 182 6.84 19.85 -16.97
CA VAL A 182 5.64 19.35 -16.29
C VAL A 182 5.89 19.42 -14.79
N SER A 183 5.04 20.18 -14.08
CA SER A 183 5.01 20.19 -12.62
C SER A 183 3.61 19.82 -12.14
N MET A 184 3.56 19.04 -11.06
CA MET A 184 2.34 18.62 -10.37
C MET A 184 2.55 18.92 -8.89
N LYS A 185 1.53 19.44 -8.24
CA LYS A 185 1.49 19.65 -6.79
C LYS A 185 0.68 18.58 -6.12
N LYS A 186 1.07 18.23 -4.89
CA LYS A 186 0.27 17.36 -4.04
C LYS A 186 -1.16 17.92 -3.92
N GLY A 187 -2.14 17.10 -4.27
CA GLY A 187 -3.56 17.44 -4.31
C GLY A 187 -4.11 17.78 -5.70
N ASP A 188 -3.26 17.92 -6.73
CA ASP A 188 -3.73 18.17 -8.09
C ASP A 188 -4.48 16.95 -8.63
N VAL A 189 -5.67 17.15 -9.21
CA VAL A 189 -6.39 16.08 -9.92
C VAL A 189 -6.00 16.09 -11.39
N LEU A 190 -5.55 14.94 -11.88
CA LEU A 190 -4.95 14.76 -13.20
C LEU A 190 -5.75 13.74 -13.98
N THR A 191 -5.79 13.91 -15.30
CA THR A 191 -6.34 12.90 -16.18
C THR A 191 -5.26 11.93 -16.65
N LEU A 192 -5.51 10.63 -16.54
CA LEU A 192 -4.70 9.61 -17.19
C LEU A 192 -4.98 9.61 -18.71
N LEU A 193 -3.91 9.77 -19.50
CA LEU A 193 -3.97 9.60 -20.95
C LEU A 193 -3.54 8.17 -21.29
N ASN A 194 -4.51 7.31 -21.62
CA ASN A 194 -4.21 5.95 -22.03
C ASN A 194 -3.75 5.94 -23.50
N SER A 195 -2.66 5.23 -23.82
CA SER A 195 -2.07 5.19 -25.18
C SER A 195 -2.96 4.54 -26.26
N ASN A 196 -4.09 3.96 -25.86
CA ASN A 196 -5.03 3.26 -26.75
C ASN A 196 -6.16 4.15 -27.30
N ASN A 197 -6.29 5.42 -26.87
CA ASN A 197 -7.26 6.37 -27.42
C ASN A 197 -6.57 7.41 -28.31
N LYS A 198 -6.08 6.96 -29.47
CA LYS A 198 -5.79 7.83 -30.62
C LYS A 198 -6.87 7.68 -31.67
#